data_AF-A0A7C1FFI0-F1
#
_entry.id   AF-A0A7C1FFI0-F1
#
_cell.length_a   1.000
_cell.length_b   1.000
_cell.length_c   1.000
_cell.angle_alpha   90.00
_cell.angle_beta   90.00
_cell.angle_gamma   90.00
#
_symmetry.space_group_name_H-M   'P 1'
#
loop_
_entity.id
_entity.type
_entity.pdbx_description
1 polymer ?
#
loop_
_entity_poly.entity_id
_entity_poly.type
_entity_poly.pdbx_seq_one_letter_code
_entity_poly.pdbx_strand_id
1 'polypeptide(L)'
;MPGGTVGAGVLKRYGDLVVAGLVIGIVLLIVIPVPPALLDILLVLSMGVSLLVLLITLFTMDALEFSSFPTLLLVLTLYRLALNISSTRLILGQAAAGKVIAAFGSFVVGGSYIVGFIVFLIITVIQFVVITNGANRVAEVAARFTLDAMPGKQMAIDGDFNAGLITEAEAKERRRRLQREADFFGAMDGATKFIRGDAIAGLVITGVNIIGGLIIGLVMMRMALPEALRTYTMLTIGDGLVTQIPALLVSTATGVLVTRSSAGASFGREISRQMSSYPRVLFVAAAIFGVLGLVPAMPNLLFLSMAGATAFLGYSLVHEEKRQQAEDQEVKTRRVKETRREPENVLTYFQVDPLEIEIGYSLVPLTQEEEGGDLLARVAGVRRQCAAELGIYVRPIRIRDNLQLKPNAYLFRLRGVEAARGELMPGYYLAMNPAGGEAKIKGIPTREPAFGLEALWITALEKEAAEKAGYTVVDATAVLATHLSEFIKRNAAELLGRQETKELLDAVKEKNPALVEELIPGLLSLGEVQKVLQNLLRERVPVRDLVGILEAIADAATISRDPFFLTERARAALARTITQ
;
A
#
# COMPACT_ATOMS: atom_id res chain seq x y z
N MET A 1 33.88 26.03 30.20
CA MET A 1 33.34 25.35 31.40
C MET A 1 32.11 24.54 30.99
N PRO A 2 32.14 23.20 31.04
CA PRO A 2 30.98 22.38 30.72
C PRO A 2 30.17 22.10 32.00
N GLY A 3 29.07 22.83 32.19
CA GLY A 3 28.21 22.73 33.38
C GLY A 3 26.75 22.37 33.07
N GLY A 4 26.49 21.63 31.99
CA GLY A 4 25.13 21.41 31.47
C GLY A 4 24.58 19.98 31.53
N THR A 5 25.35 18.98 31.98
CA THR A 5 24.96 17.56 31.86
C THR A 5 24.44 16.91 33.15
N VAL A 6 24.40 17.65 34.27
CA VAL A 6 23.98 17.08 35.57
C VAL A 6 22.46 16.97 35.70
N GLY A 7 21.67 17.84 35.06
CA GLY A 7 20.20 17.85 35.19
C GLY A 7 19.50 16.64 34.56
N ALA A 8 19.98 16.14 33.42
CA ALA A 8 19.34 15.05 32.69
C ALA A 8 19.56 13.65 33.33
N GLY A 9 20.67 13.47 34.04
CA GLY A 9 21.00 12.20 34.71
C GLY A 9 20.23 11.98 36.03
N VAL A 10 19.93 13.05 36.76
CA VAL A 10 19.16 13.00 38.02
C VAL A 10 17.68 12.74 37.75
N LEU A 11 17.10 13.35 36.71
CA LEU A 11 15.69 13.17 36.34
C LEU A 11 15.35 11.71 35.99
N LYS A 12 16.30 10.96 35.39
CA LYS A 12 16.12 9.56 35.00
C LYS A 12 16.10 8.58 36.19
N ARG A 13 16.71 8.93 37.34
CA ARG A 13 16.83 8.07 38.52
C ARG A 13 15.74 8.31 39.57
N TYR A 14 15.05 9.46 39.50
CA TYR A 14 13.98 9.87 40.42
C TYR A 14 12.61 10.07 39.72
N GLY A 15 12.44 9.55 38.50
CA GLY A 15 11.21 9.75 37.70
C GLY A 15 9.93 9.38 38.46
N ASP A 16 9.91 8.23 39.13
CA ASP A 16 8.74 7.77 39.90
C ASP A 16 8.43 8.67 41.11
N LEU A 17 9.46 9.21 41.77
CA LEU A 17 9.32 10.16 42.87
C LEU A 17 8.77 11.51 42.40
N VAL A 18 9.16 11.96 41.20
CA VAL A 18 8.63 13.18 40.59
C VAL A 18 7.15 13.02 40.24
N VAL A 19 6.75 11.88 39.65
CA VAL A 19 5.34 11.59 39.32
C VAL A 19 4.50 11.48 40.60
N ALA A 20 4.98 10.75 41.61
CA ALA A 20 4.29 10.65 42.90
C ALA A 20 4.15 12.02 43.58
N GLY A 21 5.22 12.82 43.60
CA GLY A 21 5.19 14.18 44.13
C GLY A 21 4.22 15.10 43.38
N LEU A 22 4.11 14.95 42.05
CA LEU A 22 3.16 15.70 41.24
C LEU A 22 1.71 15.31 41.55
N VAL A 23 1.40 14.01 41.67
CA VAL A 23 0.05 13.56 42.06
C VAL A 23 -0.33 14.05 43.45
N ILE A 24 0.57 13.95 44.44
CA ILE A 24 0.35 14.48 45.79
C ILE A 24 0.16 16.01 45.72
N GLY A 25 0.96 16.71 44.93
CA GLY A 25 0.83 18.15 44.70
C GLY A 25 -0.54 18.54 44.15
N ILE A 26 -1.08 17.78 43.19
CA ILE A 26 -2.43 17.98 42.65
C ILE A 26 -3.49 17.83 43.75
N VAL A 27 -3.37 16.81 44.61
CA VAL A 27 -4.31 16.62 45.74
C VAL A 27 -4.20 17.76 46.74
N LEU A 28 -2.98 18.23 47.03
CA LEU A 28 -2.76 19.38 47.92
C LEU A 28 -3.35 20.68 47.36
N LEU A 29 -3.36 20.90 46.04
CA LEU A 29 -4.00 22.07 45.40
C LEU A 29 -5.51 22.14 45.66
N ILE A 30 -6.17 20.99 45.85
CA ILE A 30 -7.61 20.95 46.18
C ILE A 30 -7.86 21.45 47.60
N VAL A 31 -6.96 21.13 48.55
CA VAL A 31 -7.13 21.46 49.97
C VAL A 31 -6.60 22.87 50.25
N ILE A 32 -5.40 23.19 49.81
CA ILE A 32 -4.67 24.40 50.17
C ILE A 32 -5.10 25.57 49.27
N PRO A 33 -5.44 26.76 49.83
CA PRO A 33 -5.76 27.94 49.03
C PRO A 33 -4.54 28.40 48.22
N VAL A 34 -4.75 28.54 46.91
CA VAL A 34 -3.69 28.92 45.95
C VAL A 34 -3.73 30.43 45.73
N PRO A 35 -2.59 31.14 45.84
CA PRO A 35 -2.52 32.56 45.49
C PRO A 35 -2.83 32.80 44.00
N PRO A 36 -3.46 33.93 43.61
CA PRO A 36 -3.81 34.21 42.21
C PRO A 36 -2.64 34.12 41.23
N ALA A 37 -1.45 34.59 41.63
CA ALA A 37 -0.25 34.53 40.79
C ALA A 37 0.24 33.08 40.54
N LEU A 38 0.13 32.20 41.54
CA LEU A 38 0.49 30.80 41.37
C LEU A 38 -0.55 30.08 40.50
N LEU A 39 -1.83 30.40 40.65
CA LEU A 39 -2.89 29.88 39.79
C LEU A 39 -2.63 30.25 38.32
N ASP A 40 -2.26 31.51 38.03
CA ASP A 40 -1.92 31.93 36.65
C ASP A 40 -0.79 31.08 36.05
N ILE A 41 0.29 30.81 36.81
CA ILE A 41 1.41 29.96 36.36
C ILE A 41 0.91 28.54 36.08
N LEU A 42 0.11 27.97 36.97
CA LEU A 42 -0.42 26.62 36.84
C LEU A 42 -1.38 26.48 35.65
N LEU A 43 -2.22 27.49 35.39
CA LEU A 43 -3.12 27.52 34.23
C LEU A 43 -2.33 27.61 32.92
N VAL A 44 -1.31 28.47 32.84
CA VAL A 44 -0.43 28.56 31.67
C VAL A 44 0.33 27.25 31.46
N LEU A 45 0.82 26.62 32.53
CA LEU A 45 1.46 25.31 32.46
C LEU A 45 0.49 24.25 31.92
N SER A 46 -0.78 24.26 32.35
CA SER A 46 -1.82 23.37 31.85
C SER A 46 -2.00 23.51 30.34
N MET A 47 -2.14 24.74 29.84
CA MET A 47 -2.25 25.00 28.39
C MET A 47 -0.99 24.55 27.63
N GLY A 48 0.20 24.86 28.16
CA GLY A 48 1.47 24.48 27.56
C GLY A 48 1.64 22.97 27.45
N VAL A 49 1.32 22.22 28.52
CA VAL A 49 1.39 20.76 28.51
C VAL A 49 0.34 20.17 27.57
N SER A 50 -0.90 20.65 27.56
CA SER A 50 -1.91 20.18 26.62
C SER A 50 -1.54 20.43 25.16
N LEU A 51 -0.91 21.58 24.85
CA LEU A 51 -0.39 21.86 23.52
C LEU A 51 0.76 20.92 23.16
N LEU A 52 1.71 20.69 24.07
CA LEU A 52 2.81 19.74 23.87
C LEU A 52 2.29 18.32 23.62
N VAL A 53 1.29 17.89 24.39
CA VAL A 53 0.65 16.58 24.21
C VAL A 53 0.04 16.47 22.81
N LEU A 54 -0.73 17.47 22.37
CA LEU A 54 -1.27 17.49 21.01
C LEU A 54 -0.16 17.42 19.95
N LEU A 55 0.88 18.26 20.08
CA LEU A 55 1.99 18.25 19.13
C LEU A 55 2.69 16.90 19.08
N ILE A 56 3.04 16.32 20.23
CA ILE A 56 3.65 14.98 20.30
C ILE A 56 2.77 13.98 19.55
N THR A 57 1.46 13.92 19.83
CA THR A 57 0.56 12.99 19.13
C THR A 57 0.48 13.19 17.61
N LEU A 58 0.67 14.41 17.12
CA LEU A 58 0.69 14.70 15.67
C LEU A 58 1.99 14.23 14.99
N PHE A 59 3.09 14.16 15.74
CA PHE A 59 4.41 13.74 15.22
C PHE A 59 4.72 12.25 15.44
N THR A 60 4.06 11.60 16.39
CA THR A 60 4.20 10.15 16.65
C THR A 60 3.70 9.31 15.47
N MET A 61 4.44 8.26 15.10
CA MET A 61 4.13 7.40 13.95
C MET A 61 3.27 6.19 14.33
N ASP A 62 3.49 5.61 15.50
CA ASP A 62 2.70 4.49 16.04
C ASP A 62 2.12 4.87 17.41
N ALA A 63 0.85 4.57 17.66
CA ALA A 63 0.21 4.83 18.95
C ALA A 63 0.99 4.21 20.14
N LEU A 64 1.68 3.09 19.91
CA LEU A 64 2.49 2.40 20.91
C LEU A 64 3.79 3.13 21.29
N GLU A 65 4.29 4.05 20.46
CA GLU A 65 5.46 4.87 20.80
C GLU A 65 5.15 5.81 21.97
N PHE A 66 3.87 6.16 22.15
CA PHE A 66 3.40 6.96 23.29
C PHE A 66 2.58 6.13 24.28
N SER A 67 3.12 4.99 24.70
CA SER A 67 2.41 4.04 25.59
C SER A 67 2.00 4.60 26.96
N SER A 68 2.64 5.69 27.43
CA SER A 68 2.31 6.37 28.69
C SER A 68 1.15 7.38 28.57
N PHE A 69 0.61 7.59 27.37
CA PHE A 69 -0.47 8.55 27.11
C PHE A 69 -1.71 8.34 28.00
N PRO A 70 -2.26 7.12 28.20
CA PRO A 70 -3.46 6.93 29.02
C PRO A 70 -3.26 7.38 30.48
N THR A 71 -2.09 7.09 31.05
CA THR A 71 -1.73 7.51 32.41
C THR A 71 -1.52 9.02 32.49
N LEU A 72 -0.88 9.61 31.48
CA LEU A 72 -0.70 11.06 31.40
C LEU A 72 -2.05 11.79 31.32
N LEU A 73 -3.01 11.26 30.56
CA LEU A 73 -4.38 11.79 30.49
C LEU A 73 -5.03 11.84 31.87
N LEU A 74 -4.92 10.76 32.66
CA LEU A 74 -5.49 10.71 34.01
C LEU A 74 -4.88 11.77 34.94
N VAL A 75 -3.55 11.94 34.87
CA VAL A 75 -2.87 12.98 35.66
C VAL A 75 -3.28 14.38 35.23
N LEU A 76 -3.40 14.62 33.91
CA LEU A 76 -3.82 15.91 33.37
C LEU A 76 -5.28 16.24 33.69
N THR A 77 -6.18 15.26 33.69
CA THR A 77 -7.57 15.48 34.09
C THR A 77 -7.67 15.80 35.58
N LEU A 78 -6.95 15.08 36.44
CA LEU A 78 -6.89 15.39 37.87
C LEU A 78 -6.30 16.78 38.12
N TYR A 79 -5.23 17.13 37.42
CA TYR A 79 -4.62 18.45 37.50
C TYR A 79 -5.62 19.55 37.12
N ARG A 80 -6.32 19.39 35.99
CA ARG A 80 -7.35 20.34 35.53
C ARG A 80 -8.49 20.48 36.53
N LEU A 81 -8.99 19.37 37.07
CA LEU A 81 -10.04 19.40 38.09
C LEU A 81 -9.59 20.15 39.36
N ALA A 82 -8.35 19.95 39.80
CA ALA A 82 -7.78 20.68 40.93
C ALA A 82 -7.70 22.19 40.65
N LEU A 83 -7.26 22.60 39.44
CA LEU A 83 -7.25 24.01 39.06
C LEU A 83 -8.64 24.63 39.03
N ASN A 84 -9.66 23.91 38.51
CA ASN A 84 -11.05 24.38 38.50
C ASN A 84 -11.58 24.61 39.92
N ILE A 85 -11.22 23.73 40.87
CA ILE A 85 -11.60 23.90 42.29
C ILE A 85 -10.87 25.10 42.90
N SER A 86 -9.57 25.26 42.63
CA SER A 86 -8.79 26.39 43.12
C SER A 86 -9.27 27.73 42.54
N SER A 87 -9.61 27.79 41.25
CA SER A 87 -10.12 29.01 40.60
C SER A 87 -11.51 29.37 41.11
N THR A 88 -12.41 28.39 41.25
CA THR A 88 -13.74 28.54 41.84
C THR A 88 -13.67 29.16 43.24
N ARG A 89 -12.73 28.70 44.08
CA ARG A 89 -12.54 29.26 45.43
C ARG A 89 -12.16 30.75 45.38
N LEU A 90 -11.30 31.16 44.46
CA LEU A 90 -10.91 32.56 44.30
C LEU A 90 -12.06 33.41 43.75
N ILE A 91 -12.75 32.91 42.71
CA ILE A 91 -13.89 33.59 42.08
C ILE A 91 -14.99 33.84 43.11
N LEU A 92 -15.43 32.80 43.82
CA LEU A 92 -16.49 32.90 44.83
C LEU A 92 -16.06 33.67 46.08
N GLY A 93 -14.82 33.45 46.56
CA GLY A 93 -14.36 34.01 47.83
C GLY A 93 -13.90 35.47 47.75
N GLN A 94 -13.30 35.90 46.64
CA GLN A 94 -12.66 37.21 46.51
C GLN A 94 -13.23 38.08 45.39
N ALA A 95 -14.21 37.58 44.62
CA ALA A 95 -14.70 38.23 43.39
C ALA A 95 -13.56 38.63 42.44
N ALA A 96 -12.47 37.86 42.48
CA ALA A 96 -11.27 38.08 41.71
C ALA A 96 -10.78 36.73 41.19
N ALA A 97 -10.10 36.77 40.07
CA ALA A 97 -9.38 35.62 39.55
C ALA A 97 -7.94 36.02 39.22
N GLY A 98 -7.15 35.04 38.81
CA GLY A 98 -5.85 35.30 38.20
C GLY A 98 -5.97 36.21 36.96
N LYS A 99 -4.86 36.86 36.60
CA LYS A 99 -4.80 37.76 35.43
C LYS A 99 -5.14 37.03 34.14
N VAL A 100 -4.80 35.74 34.05
CA VAL A 100 -5.11 34.91 32.88
C VAL A 100 -6.61 34.77 32.71
N ILE A 101 -7.34 34.39 33.76
CA ILE A 101 -8.81 34.24 33.72
C ILE A 101 -9.48 35.57 33.36
N ALA A 102 -9.07 36.68 33.97
CA ALA A 102 -9.62 37.99 33.67
C ALA A 102 -9.37 38.41 32.20
N ALA A 103 -8.17 38.12 31.67
CA ALA A 103 -7.84 38.41 30.28
C ALA A 103 -8.72 37.63 29.30
N PHE A 104 -8.87 36.31 29.49
CA PHE A 104 -9.74 35.47 28.65
C PHE A 104 -11.22 35.87 28.75
N GLY A 105 -11.70 36.21 29.95
CA GLY A 105 -13.07 36.69 30.16
C GLY A 105 -13.33 38.00 29.41
N SER A 106 -12.41 38.96 29.50
CA SER A 106 -12.53 40.23 28.77
C SER A 106 -12.46 40.08 27.25
N PHE A 107 -11.63 39.15 26.75
CA PHE A 107 -11.48 38.86 25.32
C PHE A 107 -12.78 38.37 24.68
N VAL A 108 -13.49 37.44 25.31
CA VAL A 108 -14.75 36.89 24.76
C VAL A 108 -15.95 37.80 25.00
N VAL A 109 -15.95 38.57 26.08
CA VAL A 109 -17.03 39.50 26.37
C VAL A 109 -17.06 40.67 25.37
N GLY A 110 -15.91 41.11 24.83
CA GLY A 110 -15.87 42.05 23.69
C GLY A 110 -16.68 43.35 23.88
N GLY A 111 -16.91 43.77 25.13
CA GLY A 111 -17.73 44.92 25.49
C GLY A 111 -19.22 44.63 25.80
N SER A 112 -19.74 43.44 25.48
CA SER A 112 -21.12 43.01 25.78
C SER A 112 -21.15 41.68 26.53
N TYR A 113 -21.44 41.73 27.83
CA TYR A 113 -21.46 40.53 28.69
C TYR A 113 -22.55 39.51 28.27
N ILE A 114 -23.64 39.98 27.66
CA ILE A 114 -24.71 39.12 27.13
C ILE A 114 -24.21 38.33 25.92
N VAL A 115 -23.56 39.02 24.97
CA VAL A 115 -23.01 38.37 23.77
C VAL A 115 -21.90 37.40 24.17
N GLY A 116 -21.00 37.82 25.07
CA GLY A 116 -19.95 36.95 25.61
C GLY A 116 -20.51 35.69 26.28
N PHE A 117 -21.60 35.81 27.04
CA PHE A 117 -22.27 34.68 27.67
C PHE A 117 -22.86 33.70 26.65
N ILE A 118 -23.52 34.19 25.60
CA ILE A 118 -24.08 33.35 24.53
C ILE A 118 -22.94 32.62 23.78
N VAL A 119 -21.87 33.34 23.41
CA VAL A 119 -20.71 32.74 22.73
C VAL A 119 -20.06 31.68 23.61
N PHE A 120 -19.88 31.96 24.89
CA PHE A 120 -19.35 31.00 25.85
C PHE A 120 -20.23 29.75 25.96
N LEU A 121 -21.55 29.89 26.03
CA LEU A 121 -22.47 28.76 26.08
C LEU A 121 -22.34 27.88 24.83
N ILE A 122 -22.26 28.50 23.65
CA ILE A 122 -22.07 27.77 22.38
C ILE A 122 -20.75 27.00 22.38
N ILE A 123 -19.63 27.66 22.73
CA ILE A 123 -18.31 27.01 22.80
C ILE A 123 -18.33 25.84 23.79
N THR A 124 -18.93 26.04 24.96
CA THR A 124 -19.04 25.02 26.00
C THR A 124 -19.85 23.82 25.53
N VAL A 125 -20.99 24.06 24.85
CA VAL A 125 -21.83 23.00 24.29
C VAL A 125 -21.09 22.23 23.20
N ILE A 126 -20.42 22.91 22.27
CA ILE A 126 -19.63 22.27 21.21
C ILE A 126 -18.51 21.42 21.83
N GLN A 127 -17.78 21.99 22.81
CA GLN A 127 -16.69 21.31 23.48
C GLN A 127 -17.16 20.01 24.17
N PHE A 128 -18.31 20.04 24.84
CA PHE A 128 -18.84 18.86 25.52
C PHE A 128 -19.50 17.87 24.54
N VAL A 129 -20.51 18.33 23.81
CA VAL A 129 -21.41 17.48 23.01
C VAL A 129 -20.69 16.92 21.78
N VAL A 130 -19.92 17.74 21.07
CA VAL A 130 -19.28 17.32 19.82
C VAL A 130 -17.91 16.74 20.10
N ILE A 131 -17.06 17.48 20.82
CA ILE A 131 -15.63 17.18 20.90
C ILE A 131 -15.36 16.10 21.95
N THR A 132 -15.78 16.32 23.20
CA THR A 132 -15.52 15.39 24.30
C THR A 132 -16.27 14.07 24.12
N ASN A 133 -17.58 14.12 23.85
CA ASN A 133 -18.36 12.90 23.60
C ASN A 133 -17.95 12.20 22.30
N GLY A 134 -17.60 12.95 21.25
CA GLY A 134 -17.09 12.40 20.01
C GLY A 134 -15.78 11.64 20.21
N ALA A 135 -14.79 12.26 20.87
CA ALA A 135 -13.53 11.62 21.22
C ALA A 135 -13.73 10.37 22.10
N ASN A 136 -14.64 10.42 23.08
CA ASN A 136 -14.99 9.27 23.90
C ASN A 136 -15.58 8.12 23.08
N ARG A 137 -16.50 8.41 22.15
CA ARG A 137 -17.12 7.38 21.33
C ARG A 137 -16.12 6.74 20.37
N VAL A 138 -15.28 7.56 19.75
CA VAL A 138 -14.22 7.09 18.85
C VAL A 138 -13.22 6.22 19.62
N ALA A 139 -12.82 6.63 20.82
CA ALA A 139 -11.89 5.87 21.65
C ALA A 139 -12.47 4.53 22.11
N GLU A 140 -13.72 4.52 22.59
CA GLU A 140 -14.45 3.31 23.02
C GLU A 140 -14.56 2.30 21.87
N VAL A 141 -15.00 2.76 20.70
CA VAL A 141 -15.24 1.90 19.54
C VAL A 141 -13.93 1.34 18.99
N ALA A 142 -12.90 2.18 18.84
CA ALA A 142 -11.60 1.73 18.37
C ALA A 142 -10.94 0.76 19.35
N ALA A 143 -10.99 1.05 20.66
CA ALA A 143 -10.47 0.14 21.68
C ALA A 143 -11.18 -1.21 21.62
N ARG A 144 -12.52 -1.21 21.55
CA ARG A 144 -13.31 -2.44 21.47
C ARG A 144 -12.98 -3.26 20.22
N PHE A 145 -12.99 -2.65 19.03
CA PHE A 145 -12.69 -3.39 17.81
C PHE A 145 -11.26 -3.91 17.75
N THR A 146 -10.29 -3.11 18.23
CA THR A 146 -8.89 -3.57 18.31
C THR A 146 -8.75 -4.73 19.29
N LEU A 147 -9.40 -4.67 20.46
CA LEU A 147 -9.39 -5.74 21.46
C LEU A 147 -10.11 -7.01 20.98
N ASP A 148 -11.24 -6.87 20.29
CA ASP A 148 -11.99 -7.99 19.72
C ASP A 148 -11.20 -8.70 18.59
N ALA A 149 -10.31 -7.97 17.90
CA ALA A 149 -9.42 -8.52 16.87
C ALA A 149 -8.16 -9.23 17.42
N MET A 150 -7.88 -9.13 18.72
CA MET A 150 -6.64 -9.67 19.32
C MET A 150 -6.50 -11.19 19.22
N PRO A 151 -7.55 -12.00 19.48
CA PRO A 151 -7.45 -13.45 19.30
C PRO A 151 -7.09 -13.81 17.85
N GLY A 152 -7.67 -13.12 16.86
CA GLY A 152 -7.35 -13.33 15.45
C GLY A 152 -5.90 -13.00 15.12
N LYS A 153 -5.39 -11.85 15.61
CA LYS A 153 -3.97 -11.48 15.46
C LYS A 153 -3.03 -12.46 16.16
N GLN A 154 -3.42 -12.96 17.34
CA GLN A 154 -2.63 -13.95 18.09
C GLN A 154 -2.59 -15.29 17.36
N MET A 155 -3.73 -15.78 16.89
CA MET A 155 -3.83 -17.00 16.09
C MET A 155 -3.03 -16.91 14.79
N ALA A 156 -2.99 -15.73 14.15
CA ALA A 156 -2.16 -15.51 12.97
C ALA A 156 -0.66 -15.62 13.30
N ILE A 157 -0.20 -15.07 14.43
CA ILE A 157 1.19 -15.24 14.88
C ILE A 157 1.51 -16.71 15.17
N ASP A 158 0.59 -17.41 15.83
CA ASP A 158 0.75 -18.83 16.16
C ASP A 158 0.75 -19.70 14.89
N GLY A 159 -0.09 -19.36 13.91
CA GLY A 159 -0.13 -19.97 12.58
C GLY A 159 1.16 -19.76 11.81
N ASP A 160 1.66 -18.51 11.73
CA ASP A 160 2.94 -18.18 11.08
C ASP A 160 4.12 -18.94 11.72
N PHE A 161 4.13 -19.06 13.05
CA PHE A 161 5.18 -19.79 13.78
C PHE A 161 5.09 -21.29 13.52
N ASN A 162 3.90 -21.88 13.60
CA ASN A 162 3.68 -23.31 13.33
C ASN A 162 3.98 -23.68 11.87
N ALA A 163 3.77 -22.75 10.93
CA ALA A 163 4.11 -22.90 9.52
C ALA A 163 5.60 -22.68 9.21
N GLY A 164 6.42 -22.29 10.19
CA GLY A 164 7.84 -22.01 10.01
C GLY A 164 8.16 -20.72 9.24
N LEU A 165 7.18 -19.81 9.10
CA LEU A 165 7.35 -18.52 8.41
C LEU A 165 8.11 -17.49 9.26
N ILE A 166 8.05 -17.64 10.59
CA ILE A 166 8.73 -16.76 11.56
C ILE A 166 9.49 -17.57 12.61
N THR A 167 10.56 -16.98 13.14
CA THR A 167 11.37 -17.57 14.21
C THR A 167 10.69 -17.43 15.58
N GLU A 168 11.12 -18.21 16.58
CA GLU A 168 10.63 -18.09 17.97
C GLU A 168 10.86 -16.68 18.55
N ALA A 169 12.01 -16.09 18.23
CA ALA A 169 12.34 -14.73 18.67
C ALA A 169 11.37 -13.69 18.09
N GLU A 170 11.04 -13.80 16.80
CA GLU A 170 10.07 -12.93 16.12
C GLU A 170 8.65 -13.14 16.65
N ALA A 171 8.24 -14.39 16.86
CA ALA A 171 6.94 -14.72 17.45
C ALA A 171 6.80 -14.12 18.85
N LYS A 172 7.84 -14.21 19.67
CA LYS A 172 7.87 -13.60 21.02
C LYS A 172 7.77 -12.09 20.98
N GLU A 173 8.50 -11.41 20.08
CA GLU A 173 8.43 -9.95 19.96
C GLU A 173 7.06 -9.49 19.42
N ARG A 174 6.50 -10.20 18.43
CA ARG A 174 5.14 -9.92 17.91
C ARG A 174 4.08 -10.09 18.99
N ARG A 175 4.13 -11.17 19.79
CA ARG A 175 3.23 -11.37 20.94
C ARG A 175 3.40 -10.26 21.99
N ARG A 176 4.64 -9.84 22.28
CA ARG A 176 4.89 -8.72 23.22
C ARG A 176 4.35 -7.39 22.70
N ARG A 177 4.44 -7.13 21.39
CA ARG A 177 3.81 -5.97 20.75
C ARG A 177 2.29 -6.05 20.85
N LEU A 178 1.71 -7.21 20.57
CA LEU A 178 0.28 -7.44 20.70
C LEU A 178 -0.20 -7.22 22.14
N GLN A 179 0.53 -7.71 23.15
CA GLN A 179 0.20 -7.46 24.55
C GLN A 179 0.22 -5.96 24.88
N ARG A 180 1.25 -5.22 24.44
CA ARG A 180 1.31 -3.76 24.63
C ARG A 180 0.15 -3.03 23.95
N GLU A 181 -0.31 -3.50 22.79
CA GLU A 181 -1.48 -2.98 22.09
C GLU A 181 -2.76 -3.22 22.91
N ALA A 182 -2.95 -4.41 23.48
CA ALA A 182 -4.07 -4.70 24.37
C ALA A 182 -4.06 -3.81 25.61
N ASP A 183 -2.92 -3.72 26.30
CA ASP A 183 -2.77 -2.92 27.52
C ASP A 183 -3.05 -1.43 27.24
N PHE A 184 -2.54 -0.92 26.11
CA PHE A 184 -2.75 0.47 25.69
C PHE A 184 -4.22 0.77 25.43
N PHE A 185 -4.89 0.01 24.55
CA PHE A 185 -6.29 0.26 24.20
C PHE A 185 -7.24 -0.02 25.37
N GLY A 186 -6.93 -1.00 26.23
CA GLY A 186 -7.66 -1.25 27.48
C GLY A 186 -7.57 -0.06 28.45
N ALA A 187 -6.36 0.49 28.65
CA ALA A 187 -6.16 1.67 29.48
C ALA A 187 -6.82 2.93 28.88
N MET A 188 -6.85 3.06 27.55
CA MET A 188 -7.47 4.19 26.84
C MET A 188 -8.99 4.25 27.00
N ASP A 189 -9.70 3.12 26.97
CA ASP A 189 -11.16 3.10 27.22
C ASP A 189 -11.48 3.61 28.65
N GLY A 190 -10.66 3.24 29.63
CA GLY A 190 -10.74 3.76 30.98
C GLY A 190 -10.43 5.27 31.07
N ALA A 191 -9.27 5.69 30.57
CA ALA A 191 -8.81 7.08 30.65
C ALA A 191 -9.77 8.07 29.96
N THR A 192 -10.38 7.69 28.85
CA THR A 192 -11.28 8.58 28.10
C THR A 192 -12.59 8.86 28.85
N LYS A 193 -13.08 7.90 29.67
CA LYS A 193 -14.22 8.11 30.57
C LYS A 193 -13.93 9.16 31.64
N PHE A 194 -12.68 9.26 32.12
CA PHE A 194 -12.27 10.32 33.04
C PHE A 194 -12.30 11.70 32.39
N ILE A 195 -11.89 11.83 31.11
CA ILE A 195 -11.97 13.10 30.37
C ILE A 195 -13.42 13.54 30.23
N ARG A 196 -14.33 12.61 29.92
CA ARG A 196 -15.78 12.89 29.87
C ARG A 196 -16.30 13.34 31.24
N GLY A 197 -15.91 12.68 32.31
CA GLY A 197 -16.27 13.06 33.68
C GLY A 197 -15.79 14.46 34.05
N ASP A 198 -14.56 14.81 33.69
CA ASP A 198 -14.01 16.16 33.89
C ASP A 198 -14.79 17.23 33.12
N ALA A 199 -15.20 16.97 31.87
CA ALA A 199 -16.00 17.93 31.11
C ALA A 199 -17.39 18.16 31.73
N ILE A 200 -18.02 17.12 32.28
CA ILE A 200 -19.27 17.23 33.05
C ILE A 200 -19.03 18.06 34.31
N ALA A 201 -17.95 17.78 35.04
CA ALA A 201 -17.59 18.54 36.24
C ALA A 201 -17.35 20.03 35.92
N GLY A 202 -16.67 20.34 34.81
CA GLY A 202 -16.45 21.72 34.36
C GLY A 202 -17.75 22.47 34.05
N LEU A 203 -18.73 21.80 33.42
CA LEU A 203 -20.07 22.35 33.21
C LEU A 203 -20.79 22.64 34.53
N VAL A 204 -20.74 21.71 35.48
CA VAL A 204 -21.34 21.89 36.82
C VAL A 204 -20.67 23.04 37.56
N ILE A 205 -19.33 23.09 37.57
CA ILE A 205 -18.54 24.15 38.21
C ILE A 205 -18.88 25.51 37.61
N THR A 206 -19.02 25.62 36.29
CA THR A 206 -19.47 26.83 35.61
C THR A 206 -20.84 27.30 36.13
N GLY A 207 -21.80 26.37 36.27
CA GLY A 207 -23.11 26.68 36.84
C GLY A 207 -23.02 27.13 38.30
N VAL A 208 -22.19 26.46 39.11
CA VAL A 208 -21.94 26.83 40.52
C VAL A 208 -21.28 28.21 40.62
N ASN A 209 -20.34 28.55 39.73
CA ASN A 209 -19.68 29.85 39.72
C ASN A 209 -20.64 30.99 39.37
N ILE A 210 -21.55 30.78 38.42
CA ILE A 210 -22.57 31.78 38.08
C ILE A 210 -23.58 31.93 39.21
N ILE A 211 -24.21 30.83 39.65
CA ILE A 211 -25.30 30.88 40.65
C ILE A 211 -24.76 31.26 42.02
N GLY A 212 -23.73 30.57 42.49
CA GLY A 212 -23.08 30.83 43.76
C GLY A 212 -22.43 32.21 43.80
N GLY A 213 -21.80 32.63 42.70
CA GLY A 213 -21.21 33.95 42.57
C GLY A 213 -22.24 35.06 42.69
N LEU A 214 -23.40 34.92 42.03
CA LEU A 214 -24.49 35.88 42.17
C LEU A 214 -25.04 35.95 43.59
N ILE A 215 -25.23 34.81 44.25
CA ILE A 215 -25.70 34.77 45.65
C ILE A 215 -24.69 35.46 46.57
N ILE A 216 -23.41 35.13 46.47
CA ILE A 216 -22.35 35.74 47.30
C ILE A 216 -22.22 37.23 47.00
N GLY A 217 -22.21 37.61 45.72
CA GLY A 217 -22.10 38.99 45.27
C GLY A 217 -23.23 39.87 45.81
N LEU A 218 -24.48 39.41 45.71
CA LEU A 218 -25.66 40.14 46.16
C LEU A 218 -25.80 40.14 47.69
N VAL A 219 -25.67 38.98 48.34
CA VAL A 219 -26.02 38.79 49.75
C VAL A 219 -24.84 39.10 50.68
N MET A 220 -23.63 38.64 50.34
CA MET A 220 -22.46 38.77 51.22
C MET A 220 -21.63 40.02 50.89
N MET A 221 -21.35 40.26 49.60
CA MET A 221 -20.53 41.39 49.15
C MET A 221 -21.33 42.68 48.88
N ARG A 222 -22.66 42.63 48.98
CA ARG A 222 -23.59 43.77 48.80
C ARG A 222 -23.42 44.52 47.47
N MET A 223 -23.06 43.80 46.40
CA MET A 223 -22.94 44.35 45.05
C MET A 223 -24.33 44.62 44.45
N ALA A 224 -24.43 45.62 43.57
CA ALA A 224 -25.65 45.80 42.78
C ALA A 224 -25.82 44.64 41.77
N LEU A 225 -27.05 44.24 41.47
CA LEU A 225 -27.32 43.12 40.55
C LEU A 225 -26.60 43.23 39.19
N PRO A 226 -26.55 44.39 38.51
CA PRO A 226 -25.80 44.52 37.26
C PRO A 226 -24.28 44.33 37.43
N GLU A 227 -23.74 44.76 38.58
CA GLU A 227 -22.31 44.68 38.90
C GLU A 227 -21.89 43.25 39.25
N ALA A 228 -22.73 42.56 40.05
CA ALA A 228 -22.55 41.14 40.37
C ALA A 228 -22.63 40.28 39.10
N LEU A 229 -23.62 40.51 38.24
CA LEU A 229 -23.73 39.84 36.93
C LEU A 229 -22.49 40.09 36.09
N ARG A 230 -22.07 41.34 35.92
CA ARG A 230 -20.88 41.65 35.11
C ARG A 230 -19.63 40.96 35.63
N THR A 231 -19.40 40.98 36.93
CA THR A 231 -18.18 40.45 37.55
C THR A 231 -18.14 38.93 37.49
N TYR A 232 -19.15 38.26 38.06
CA TYR A 232 -19.16 36.80 38.14
C TYR A 232 -19.39 36.14 36.80
N THR A 233 -20.17 36.74 35.90
CA THR A 233 -20.30 36.21 34.53
C THR A 233 -18.99 36.36 33.75
N MET A 234 -18.29 37.50 33.84
CA MET A 234 -16.99 37.67 33.17
C MET A 234 -15.94 36.68 33.71
N LEU A 235 -15.81 36.57 35.03
CA LEU A 235 -14.85 35.67 35.66
C LEU A 235 -15.16 34.20 35.35
N THR A 236 -16.44 33.82 35.36
CA THR A 236 -16.84 32.45 35.03
C THR A 236 -16.64 32.11 33.56
N ILE A 237 -16.94 33.05 32.65
CA ILE A 237 -16.63 32.86 31.22
C ILE A 237 -15.12 32.70 31.04
N GLY A 238 -14.32 33.55 31.68
CA GLY A 238 -12.86 33.48 31.61
C GLY A 238 -12.32 32.14 32.11
N ASP A 239 -12.80 31.68 33.27
CA ASP A 239 -12.41 30.41 33.88
C ASP A 239 -12.83 29.23 33.00
N GLY A 240 -14.07 29.24 32.50
CA GLY A 240 -14.56 28.21 31.59
C GLY A 240 -13.74 28.14 30.29
N LEU A 241 -13.36 29.26 29.69
CA LEU A 241 -12.55 29.25 28.46
C LEU A 241 -11.11 28.77 28.71
N VAL A 242 -10.49 29.25 29.77
CA VAL A 242 -9.13 28.87 30.18
C VAL A 242 -9.04 27.36 30.42
N THR A 243 -10.11 26.76 30.93
CA THR A 243 -10.17 25.33 31.26
C THR A 243 -10.60 24.46 30.08
N GLN A 244 -11.34 25.04 29.12
CA GLN A 244 -11.77 24.40 27.87
C GLN A 244 -10.65 24.27 26.84
N ILE A 245 -9.74 25.23 26.71
CA ILE A 245 -8.65 25.15 25.73
C ILE A 245 -7.76 23.91 25.96
N PRO A 246 -7.23 23.65 27.18
CA PRO A 246 -6.53 22.41 27.49
C PRO A 246 -7.36 21.17 27.21
N ALA A 247 -8.66 21.20 27.55
CA ALA A 247 -9.58 20.09 27.32
C ALA A 247 -9.71 19.74 25.84
N LEU A 248 -9.90 20.76 25.00
CA LEU A 248 -9.99 20.65 23.55
C LEU A 248 -8.73 20.01 22.99
N LEU A 249 -7.56 20.55 23.32
CA LEU A 249 -6.28 20.05 22.82
C LEU A 249 -6.06 18.59 23.20
N VAL A 250 -6.38 18.21 24.45
CA VAL A 250 -6.26 16.84 24.94
C VAL A 250 -7.28 15.91 24.29
N SER A 251 -8.55 16.30 24.17
CA SER A 251 -9.59 15.50 23.50
C SER A 251 -9.27 15.27 22.02
N THR A 252 -8.76 16.30 21.32
CA THR A 252 -8.30 16.16 19.94
C THR A 252 -7.09 15.23 19.85
N ALA A 253 -6.11 15.36 20.76
CA ALA A 253 -4.95 14.47 20.82
C ALA A 253 -5.38 13.00 21.01
N THR A 254 -6.32 12.75 21.93
CA THR A 254 -6.91 11.42 22.16
C THR A 254 -7.58 10.88 20.90
N GLY A 255 -8.43 11.69 20.25
CA GLY A 255 -9.10 11.27 19.02
C GLY A 255 -8.11 10.92 17.90
N VAL A 256 -7.09 11.76 17.70
CA VAL A 256 -6.05 11.55 16.69
C VAL A 256 -5.19 10.31 17.00
N LEU A 257 -4.81 10.11 18.25
CA LEU A 257 -3.96 8.98 18.66
C LEU A 257 -4.69 7.64 18.53
N VAL A 258 -5.98 7.59 18.87
CA VAL A 258 -6.77 6.34 18.82
C VAL A 258 -7.22 5.99 17.39
N THR A 259 -7.37 6.99 16.52
CA THR A 259 -7.66 6.77 15.09
C THR A 259 -6.42 6.60 14.22
N ARG A 260 -5.22 6.68 14.82
CA ARG A 260 -3.96 6.44 14.13
C ARG A 260 -3.88 4.97 13.72
N SER A 261 -3.83 4.71 12.42
CA SER A 261 -3.43 3.41 11.88
C SER A 261 -1.92 3.25 11.98
N SER A 262 -1.41 2.01 12.10
CA SER A 262 0.03 1.71 12.13
C SER A 262 0.74 1.91 10.77
N ALA A 263 0.45 3.01 10.08
CA ALA A 263 1.19 3.44 8.91
C ALA A 263 2.45 4.17 9.39
N GLY A 264 3.64 3.68 9.06
CA GLY A 264 4.93 4.20 9.55
C GLY A 264 5.31 5.60 9.06
N ALA A 265 4.38 6.56 9.05
CA ALA A 265 4.59 7.96 8.67
C ALA A 265 3.87 8.89 9.66
N SER A 266 4.43 10.09 9.85
CA SER A 266 3.80 11.16 10.64
C SER A 266 2.49 11.63 10.00
N PHE A 267 1.49 12.01 10.80
CA PHE A 267 0.15 12.44 10.34
C PHE A 267 0.17 13.45 9.19
N GLY A 268 1.00 14.50 9.29
CA GLY A 268 1.08 15.54 8.25
C GLY A 268 1.62 15.01 6.92
N ARG A 269 2.58 14.07 6.96
CA ARG A 269 3.10 13.41 5.75
C ARG A 269 2.08 12.46 5.16
N GLU A 270 1.29 11.77 5.99
CA GLU A 270 0.25 10.87 5.50
C GLU A 270 -0.91 11.64 4.85
N ILE A 271 -1.41 12.70 5.48
CA ILE A 271 -2.42 13.59 4.87
C ILE A 271 -1.87 14.20 3.58
N SER A 272 -0.65 14.74 3.62
CA SER A 272 -0.03 15.35 2.44
C SER A 272 0.10 14.32 1.31
N ARG A 273 0.56 13.10 1.61
CA ARG A 273 0.65 12.02 0.63
C ARG A 273 -0.73 11.63 0.09
N GLN A 274 -1.72 11.40 0.95
CA GLN A 274 -3.07 11.01 0.54
C GLN A 274 -3.76 12.09 -0.30
N MET A 275 -3.66 13.36 0.09
CA MET A 275 -4.22 14.48 -0.69
C MET A 275 -3.50 14.64 -2.03
N SER A 276 -2.17 14.43 -2.06
CA SER A 276 -1.37 14.58 -3.28
C SER A 276 -1.51 13.41 -4.24
N SER A 277 -1.91 12.22 -3.77
CA SER A 277 -2.13 11.01 -4.59
C SER A 277 -3.33 11.10 -5.54
N TYR A 278 -4.21 12.08 -5.37
CA TYR A 278 -5.43 12.21 -6.19
C TYR A 278 -5.54 13.60 -6.84
N PRO A 279 -4.62 13.99 -7.74
CA PRO A 279 -4.61 15.33 -8.33
C PRO A 279 -5.88 15.67 -9.13
N ARG A 280 -6.59 14.66 -9.66
CA ARG A 280 -7.89 14.85 -10.33
C ARG A 280 -8.96 15.44 -9.40
N VAL A 281 -8.93 15.08 -8.12
CA VAL A 281 -9.90 15.59 -7.11
C VAL A 281 -9.67 17.09 -6.85
N LEU A 282 -8.41 17.56 -6.91
CA LEU A 282 -8.09 18.98 -6.77
C LEU A 282 -8.67 19.83 -7.92
N PHE A 283 -8.68 19.31 -9.15
CA PHE A 283 -9.34 19.99 -10.28
C PHE A 283 -10.86 20.04 -10.14
N VAL A 284 -11.48 18.99 -9.60
CA VAL A 284 -12.92 18.98 -9.31
C VAL A 284 -13.24 20.01 -8.22
N ALA A 285 -12.44 20.08 -7.15
CA ALA A 285 -12.59 21.10 -6.12
C ALA A 285 -12.41 22.52 -6.68
N ALA A 286 -11.41 22.73 -7.54
CA ALA A 286 -11.19 24.01 -8.22
C ALA A 286 -12.39 24.43 -9.08
N ALA A 287 -13.01 23.48 -9.80
CA ALA A 287 -14.21 23.73 -10.59
C ALA A 287 -15.40 24.13 -9.70
N ILE A 288 -15.60 23.44 -8.56
CA ILE A 288 -16.66 23.78 -7.60
C ILE A 288 -16.43 25.19 -7.03
N PHE A 289 -15.21 25.53 -6.62
CA PHE A 289 -14.89 26.88 -6.17
C PHE A 289 -15.09 27.94 -7.26
N GLY A 290 -14.78 27.60 -8.52
CA GLY A 290 -15.03 28.47 -9.67
C GLY A 290 -16.52 28.74 -9.87
N VAL A 291 -17.36 27.71 -9.82
CA VAL A 291 -18.83 27.85 -9.95
C VAL A 291 -19.41 28.67 -8.80
N LEU A 292 -18.99 28.39 -7.56
CA LEU A 292 -19.42 29.16 -6.38
C LEU A 292 -18.97 30.62 -6.45
N GLY A 293 -17.77 30.88 -6.99
CA GLY A 293 -17.23 32.23 -7.18
C GLY A 293 -17.90 33.05 -8.30
N LEU A 294 -18.76 32.44 -9.12
CA LEU A 294 -19.58 33.15 -10.10
C LEU A 294 -20.96 33.56 -9.54
N VAL A 295 -21.31 33.14 -8.32
CA VAL A 295 -22.58 33.47 -7.68
C VAL A 295 -22.53 34.90 -7.13
N PRO A 296 -23.38 35.85 -7.58
CA PRO A 296 -23.27 37.28 -7.25
C PRO A 296 -23.37 37.65 -5.76
N ALA A 297 -23.88 36.77 -4.91
CA ALA A 297 -24.05 36.98 -3.47
C ALA A 297 -22.86 36.47 -2.62
N MET A 298 -21.86 35.84 -3.24
CA MET A 298 -20.71 35.27 -2.55
C MET A 298 -19.48 36.19 -2.63
N PRO A 299 -18.48 36.02 -1.72
CA PRO A 299 -17.18 36.67 -1.83
C PRO A 299 -16.39 36.17 -3.05
N ASN A 300 -16.75 36.62 -4.26
CA ASN A 300 -16.26 36.10 -5.54
C ASN A 300 -14.73 36.09 -5.64
N LEU A 301 -14.06 37.12 -5.12
CA LEU A 301 -12.60 37.20 -5.09
C LEU A 301 -11.97 36.06 -4.27
N LEU A 302 -12.54 35.72 -3.11
CA LEU A 302 -12.04 34.63 -2.27
C LEU A 302 -12.21 33.28 -2.97
N PHE A 303 -13.40 33.00 -3.51
CA PHE A 303 -13.68 31.73 -4.18
C PHE A 303 -12.90 31.54 -5.49
N LEU A 304 -12.78 32.58 -6.30
CA LEU A 304 -11.97 32.54 -7.52
C LEU A 304 -10.47 32.41 -7.23
N SER A 305 -9.97 33.07 -6.16
CA SER A 305 -8.58 32.89 -5.74
C SER A 305 -8.30 31.46 -5.24
N MET A 306 -9.23 30.86 -4.49
CA MET A 306 -9.15 29.47 -4.05
C MET A 306 -9.24 28.49 -5.21
N ALA A 307 -10.08 28.76 -6.22
CA ALA A 307 -10.17 27.98 -7.44
C ALA A 307 -8.83 27.99 -8.21
N GLY A 308 -8.23 29.18 -8.36
CA GLY A 308 -6.91 29.32 -8.99
C GLY A 308 -5.81 28.59 -8.22
N ALA A 309 -5.75 28.76 -6.89
CA ALA A 309 -4.75 28.11 -6.04
C ALA A 309 -4.86 26.58 -6.07
N THR A 310 -6.07 26.04 -5.98
CA THR A 310 -6.30 24.58 -6.01
C THR A 310 -6.06 23.98 -7.40
N ALA A 311 -6.41 24.69 -8.48
CA ALA A 311 -6.05 24.28 -9.84
C ALA A 311 -4.54 24.29 -10.07
N PHE A 312 -3.82 25.29 -9.55
CA PHE A 312 -2.37 25.37 -9.64
C PHE A 312 -1.68 24.22 -8.89
N LEU A 313 -2.12 23.92 -7.66
CA LEU A 313 -1.62 22.78 -6.89
C LEU A 313 -1.91 21.44 -7.58
N GLY A 314 -3.12 21.28 -8.15
CA GLY A 314 -3.46 20.10 -8.93
C GLY A 314 -2.56 19.94 -10.17
N TYR A 315 -2.28 21.04 -10.86
CA TYR A 315 -1.40 21.06 -12.02
C TYR A 315 0.05 20.73 -11.66
N SER A 316 0.59 21.32 -10.60
CA SER A 316 1.97 21.05 -10.16
C SER A 316 2.19 19.58 -9.80
N LEU A 317 1.22 18.96 -9.12
CA LEU A 317 1.28 17.54 -8.75
C LEU A 317 1.24 16.60 -9.96
N VAL A 318 0.37 16.87 -10.95
CA VAL A 318 0.36 16.08 -12.20
C VAL A 318 1.67 16.24 -12.96
N HIS A 319 2.24 17.45 -12.97
CA HIS A 319 3.48 17.72 -13.66
C HIS A 319 4.67 17.02 -12.99
N GLU A 320 4.69 16.99 -11.66
CA GLU A 320 5.71 16.29 -10.87
C GLU A 320 5.59 14.77 -11.00
N GLU A 321 4.38 14.22 -11.02
CA GLU A 321 4.13 12.79 -11.28
C GLU A 321 4.60 12.39 -12.70
N LYS A 322 4.32 13.21 -13.72
CA LYS A 322 4.83 13.00 -15.08
C LYS A 322 6.36 13.11 -15.16
N ARG A 323 6.96 14.04 -14.40
CA ARG A 323 8.42 14.21 -14.37
C ARG A 323 9.09 13.02 -13.70
N GLN A 324 8.55 12.53 -12.58
CA GLN A 324 9.04 11.32 -11.90
C GLN A 324 8.87 10.08 -12.79
N GLN A 325 7.76 9.95 -13.52
CA GLN A 325 7.59 8.86 -14.48
C GLN A 325 8.58 8.94 -15.66
N ALA A 326 8.90 10.14 -16.14
CA ALA A 326 9.92 10.36 -17.17
C ALA A 326 11.34 10.09 -16.64
N GLU A 327 11.64 10.50 -15.40
CA GLU A 327 12.91 10.21 -14.71
C GLU A 327 13.05 8.70 -14.41
N ASP A 328 11.99 8.01 -13.97
CA ASP A 328 11.98 6.55 -13.78
C ASP A 328 12.11 5.78 -15.10
N GLN A 329 11.52 6.30 -16.18
CA GLN A 329 11.74 5.77 -17.53
C GLN A 329 13.18 6.01 -17.97
N GLU A 330 13.75 7.21 -17.77
CA GLU A 330 15.16 7.47 -18.06
C GLU A 330 16.12 6.64 -17.22
N VAL A 331 15.83 6.40 -15.93
CA VAL A 331 16.63 5.55 -15.04
C VAL A 331 16.49 4.08 -15.45
N LYS A 332 15.31 3.62 -15.86
CA LYS A 332 15.14 2.27 -16.44
C LYS A 332 15.88 2.15 -17.77
N THR A 333 15.81 3.15 -18.65
CA THR A 333 16.54 3.19 -19.93
C THR A 333 18.05 3.32 -19.74
N ARG A 334 18.51 4.05 -18.71
CA ARG A 334 19.91 4.14 -18.30
C ARG A 334 20.41 2.85 -17.66
N ARG A 335 19.63 2.20 -16.78
CA ARG A 335 19.97 0.85 -16.26
C ARG A 335 20.11 -0.17 -17.38
N VAL A 336 19.21 -0.15 -18.37
CA VAL A 336 19.30 -1.00 -19.58
C VAL A 336 20.53 -0.63 -20.44
N LYS A 337 20.96 0.63 -20.47
CA LYS A 337 22.20 1.07 -21.14
C LYS A 337 23.49 0.79 -20.35
N GLU A 338 23.45 0.82 -19.02
CA GLU A 338 24.58 0.55 -18.13
C GLU A 338 24.83 -0.96 -17.96
N THR A 339 23.81 -1.81 -18.11
CA THR A 339 24.03 -3.28 -18.15
C THR A 339 24.84 -3.74 -19.38
N ARG A 340 25.14 -2.84 -20.35
CA ARG A 340 26.03 -3.13 -21.49
C ARG A 340 27.51 -2.90 -21.19
N ARG A 341 27.88 -2.34 -20.03
CA ARG A 341 29.29 -2.08 -19.67
C ARG A 341 29.55 -2.33 -18.18
N GLU A 342 29.51 -3.60 -17.78
CA GLU A 342 30.14 -4.09 -16.56
C GLU A 342 31.02 -5.31 -16.89
N PRO A 343 32.11 -5.54 -16.12
CA PRO A 343 33.18 -6.47 -16.47
C PRO A 343 32.66 -7.90 -16.67
N GLU A 344 33.27 -8.66 -17.59
CA GLU A 344 32.94 -10.06 -17.89
C GLU A 344 32.69 -10.86 -16.61
N ASN A 345 31.41 -11.05 -16.29
CA ASN A 345 31.00 -11.88 -15.20
C ASN A 345 31.09 -13.32 -15.70
N VAL A 346 32.13 -14.03 -15.27
CA VAL A 346 32.43 -15.42 -15.70
C VAL A 346 31.22 -16.35 -15.46
N LEU A 347 30.29 -15.98 -14.58
CA LEU A 347 29.01 -16.66 -14.34
C LEU A 347 28.08 -16.72 -15.56
N THR A 348 28.22 -15.82 -16.54
CA THR A 348 27.39 -15.82 -17.76
C THR A 348 27.70 -17.02 -18.67
N TYR A 349 28.91 -17.60 -18.59
CA TYR A 349 29.23 -18.84 -19.33
C TYR A 349 28.49 -20.08 -18.80
N PHE A 350 27.96 -20.04 -17.58
CA PHE A 350 27.22 -21.15 -16.97
C PHE A 350 25.71 -21.07 -17.22
N GLN A 351 25.22 -20.00 -17.85
CA GLN A 351 23.82 -19.84 -18.21
C GLN A 351 23.62 -20.25 -19.67
N VAL A 352 23.31 -21.52 -19.89
CA VAL A 352 22.98 -22.03 -21.22
C VAL A 352 21.53 -21.66 -21.52
N ASP A 353 21.30 -20.88 -22.57
CA ASP A 353 19.94 -20.55 -23.01
C ASP A 353 19.24 -21.85 -23.50
N PRO A 354 17.98 -22.11 -23.09
CA PRO A 354 17.29 -23.34 -23.47
C PRO A 354 17.09 -23.48 -24.98
N LEU A 355 16.83 -22.37 -25.68
CA LEU A 355 16.61 -22.31 -27.12
C LEU A 355 17.21 -21.03 -27.70
N GLU A 356 18.10 -21.19 -28.67
CA GLU A 356 18.73 -20.11 -29.43
C GLU A 356 18.49 -20.28 -30.93
N ILE A 357 18.44 -19.15 -31.64
CA ILE A 357 18.41 -19.11 -33.11
C ILE A 357 19.67 -18.38 -33.56
N GLU A 358 20.52 -19.06 -34.32
CA GLU A 358 21.64 -18.41 -35.01
C GLU A 358 21.25 -18.14 -36.46
N ILE A 359 21.57 -16.95 -36.97
CA ILE A 359 21.25 -16.55 -38.34
C ILE A 359 22.51 -16.10 -39.08
N GLY A 360 22.58 -16.43 -40.37
CA GLY A 360 23.59 -15.90 -41.28
C GLY A 360 23.37 -14.40 -41.56
N TYR A 361 24.43 -13.74 -42.02
CA TYR A 361 24.45 -12.28 -42.21
C TYR A 361 23.34 -11.74 -43.14
N SER A 362 22.94 -12.48 -44.19
CA SER A 362 21.88 -12.04 -45.12
C SER A 362 20.48 -12.05 -44.48
N LEU A 363 20.29 -12.70 -43.33
CA LEU A 363 19.02 -12.78 -42.64
C LEU A 363 18.89 -11.73 -41.53
N VAL A 364 19.97 -11.02 -41.19
CA VAL A 364 19.98 -9.97 -40.16
C VAL A 364 18.93 -8.88 -40.41
N PRO A 365 18.72 -8.39 -41.65
CA PRO A 365 17.66 -7.40 -41.92
C PRO A 365 16.25 -7.85 -41.51
N LEU A 366 15.98 -9.16 -41.52
CA LEU A 366 14.67 -9.69 -41.11
C LEU A 366 14.40 -9.49 -39.60
N THR A 367 15.44 -9.23 -38.80
CA THR A 367 15.32 -8.97 -37.36
C THR A 367 15.15 -7.49 -37.01
N GLN A 368 15.41 -6.57 -37.93
CA GLN A 368 15.39 -5.13 -37.67
C GLN A 368 14.08 -4.51 -38.15
N GLU A 369 13.27 -4.00 -37.23
CA GLU A 369 12.00 -3.35 -37.56
C GLU A 369 12.19 -2.08 -38.42
N GLU A 370 13.30 -1.36 -38.23
CA GLU A 370 13.66 -0.17 -39.03
C GLU A 370 13.90 -0.50 -40.52
N GLU A 371 14.34 -1.73 -40.81
CA GLU A 371 14.58 -2.24 -42.18
C GLU A 371 13.37 -3.01 -42.73
N GLY A 372 12.22 -2.98 -42.05
CA GLY A 372 11.00 -3.67 -42.45
C GLY A 372 10.96 -5.16 -42.10
N GLY A 373 11.85 -5.64 -41.23
CA GLY A 373 11.87 -7.01 -40.73
C GLY A 373 10.78 -7.27 -39.68
N ASP A 374 10.17 -8.46 -39.72
CA ASP A 374 9.09 -8.87 -38.80
C ASP A 374 9.41 -10.14 -37.99
N LEU A 375 10.65 -10.64 -38.06
CA LEU A 375 11.02 -11.94 -37.49
C LEU A 375 10.82 -11.98 -35.97
N LEU A 376 11.18 -10.90 -35.25
CA LEU A 376 10.99 -10.82 -33.79
C LEU A 376 9.51 -10.92 -33.40
N ALA A 377 8.63 -10.23 -34.13
CA ALA A 377 7.19 -10.28 -33.91
C ALA A 377 6.62 -11.68 -34.19
N ARG A 378 7.10 -12.35 -35.25
CA ARG A 378 6.70 -13.73 -35.57
C ARG A 378 7.18 -14.73 -34.52
N VAL A 379 8.42 -14.62 -34.05
CA VAL A 379 8.95 -15.47 -32.96
C VAL A 379 8.13 -15.30 -31.68
N ALA A 380 7.76 -14.06 -31.33
CA ALA A 380 6.85 -13.80 -30.22
C ALA A 380 5.43 -14.37 -30.45
N GLY A 381 4.96 -14.38 -31.70
CA GLY A 381 3.72 -15.04 -32.13
C GLY A 381 3.77 -16.55 -31.94
N VAL A 382 4.84 -17.22 -32.38
CA VAL A 382 5.06 -18.67 -32.20
C VAL A 382 5.03 -19.04 -30.73
N ARG A 383 5.69 -18.29 -29.86
CA ARG A 383 5.65 -18.54 -28.40
C ARG A 383 4.22 -18.51 -27.84
N ARG A 384 3.42 -17.51 -28.26
CA ARG A 384 2.01 -17.40 -27.86
C ARG A 384 1.17 -18.56 -28.40
N GLN A 385 1.42 -18.97 -29.65
CA GLN A 385 0.76 -20.11 -30.25
C GLN A 385 1.08 -21.41 -29.51
N CYS A 386 2.35 -21.68 -29.20
CA CYS A 386 2.74 -22.86 -28.41
C CYS A 386 2.11 -22.87 -27.02
N ALA A 387 2.00 -21.71 -26.36
CA ALA A 387 1.30 -21.60 -25.08
C ALA A 387 -0.21 -21.90 -25.23
N ALA A 388 -0.86 -21.41 -26.28
CA ALA A 388 -2.29 -21.62 -26.52
C ALA A 388 -2.63 -23.05 -26.95
N GLU A 389 -1.77 -23.70 -27.74
CA GLU A 389 -1.99 -25.04 -28.29
C GLU A 389 -1.52 -26.15 -27.33
N LEU A 390 -0.29 -26.05 -26.80
CA LEU A 390 0.31 -27.08 -25.95
C LEU A 390 0.24 -26.77 -24.46
N GLY A 391 -0.05 -25.53 -24.04
CA GLY A 391 -0.04 -25.15 -22.63
C GLY A 391 1.35 -24.96 -22.02
N ILE A 392 2.40 -24.83 -22.84
CA ILE A 392 3.78 -24.68 -22.37
C ILE A 392 4.23 -23.21 -22.31
N TYR A 393 5.00 -22.86 -21.28
CA TYR A 393 5.66 -21.56 -21.19
C TYR A 393 7.04 -21.62 -21.86
N VAL A 394 7.16 -21.02 -23.05
CA VAL A 394 8.43 -20.92 -23.78
C VAL A 394 9.14 -19.64 -23.36
N ARG A 395 10.36 -19.74 -22.81
CA ARG A 395 11.20 -18.57 -22.48
C ARG A 395 11.51 -17.70 -23.71
N PRO A 396 11.93 -16.43 -23.51
CA PRO A 396 12.42 -15.61 -24.61
C PRO A 396 13.53 -16.33 -25.39
N ILE A 397 13.36 -16.42 -26.72
CA ILE A 397 14.30 -17.11 -27.60
C ILE A 397 15.36 -16.11 -28.03
N ARG A 398 16.63 -16.41 -27.75
CA ARG A 398 17.74 -15.52 -28.10
C ARG A 398 18.09 -15.70 -29.58
N ILE A 399 18.17 -14.59 -30.31
CA ILE A 399 18.61 -14.59 -31.71
C ILE A 399 20.01 -14.01 -31.77
N ARG A 400 20.94 -14.70 -32.45
CA ARG A 400 22.34 -14.29 -32.60
C ARG A 400 22.73 -14.35 -34.07
N ASP A 401 23.50 -13.38 -34.52
CA ASP A 401 24.19 -13.47 -35.81
C ASP A 401 25.42 -14.37 -35.67
N ASN A 402 25.64 -15.24 -36.67
CA ASN A 402 26.83 -16.08 -36.73
C ASN A 402 27.47 -15.97 -38.12
N LEU A 403 28.61 -15.30 -38.18
CA LEU A 403 29.39 -15.08 -39.40
C LEU A 403 30.00 -16.36 -39.99
N GLN A 404 30.04 -17.45 -39.23
CA GLN A 404 30.50 -18.76 -39.72
C GLN A 404 29.41 -19.53 -40.46
N LEU A 405 28.14 -19.15 -40.32
CA LEU A 405 27.04 -19.73 -41.09
C LEU A 405 27.06 -19.23 -42.53
N LYS A 406 26.51 -20.04 -43.45
CA LYS A 406 26.23 -19.56 -44.81
C LYS A 406 25.31 -18.34 -44.74
N PRO A 407 25.42 -17.37 -45.67
CA PRO A 407 24.70 -16.10 -45.57
C PRO A 407 23.18 -16.24 -45.40
N ASN A 408 22.59 -17.24 -46.06
CA ASN A 408 21.17 -17.53 -46.10
C ASN A 408 20.72 -18.64 -45.13
N ALA A 409 21.63 -19.17 -44.30
CA ALA A 409 21.31 -20.26 -43.39
C ALA A 409 20.88 -19.75 -42.01
N TYR A 410 20.06 -20.54 -41.32
CA TYR A 410 19.77 -20.38 -39.91
C TYR A 410 19.89 -21.72 -39.17
N LEU A 411 20.11 -21.64 -37.86
CA LEU A 411 20.33 -22.77 -36.97
C LEU A 411 19.47 -22.63 -35.72
N PHE A 412 18.87 -23.72 -35.25
CA PHE A 412 18.26 -23.81 -33.94
C PHE A 412 19.20 -24.58 -33.01
N ARG A 413 19.54 -23.96 -31.88
CA ARG A 413 20.32 -24.62 -30.81
C ARG A 413 19.42 -24.87 -29.62
N LEU A 414 19.44 -26.11 -29.14
CA LEU A 414 18.78 -26.50 -27.91
C LEU A 414 19.86 -26.74 -26.86
N ARG A 415 19.82 -25.96 -25.77
CA ARG A 415 20.83 -26.03 -24.69
C ARG A 415 22.28 -25.96 -25.22
N GLY A 416 22.53 -25.06 -26.17
CA GLY A 416 23.84 -24.87 -26.78
C GLY A 416 24.26 -25.90 -27.83
N VAL A 417 23.46 -26.93 -28.12
CA VAL A 417 23.75 -27.95 -29.15
C VAL A 417 22.92 -27.68 -30.40
N GLU A 418 23.53 -27.81 -31.58
CA GLU A 418 22.84 -27.75 -32.87
C GLU A 418 21.78 -28.86 -32.96
N ALA A 419 20.52 -28.47 -33.14
CA ALA A 419 19.39 -29.40 -33.16
C ALA A 419 18.63 -29.40 -34.49
N ALA A 420 18.59 -28.27 -35.19
CA ALA A 420 18.01 -28.17 -36.53
C ALA A 420 18.65 -27.03 -37.33
N ARG A 421 18.56 -27.10 -38.66
CA ARG A 421 19.07 -26.08 -39.58
C ARG A 421 18.15 -25.90 -40.78
N GLY A 422 18.20 -24.74 -41.41
CA GLY A 422 17.52 -24.47 -42.67
C GLY A 422 18.18 -23.36 -43.48
N GLU A 423 17.71 -23.14 -44.69
CA GLU A 423 18.14 -22.05 -45.56
C GLU A 423 16.91 -21.24 -46.01
N LEU A 424 17.05 -19.92 -46.08
CA LEU A 424 16.01 -18.98 -46.48
C LEU A 424 16.53 -18.07 -47.58
N MET A 425 15.65 -17.67 -48.49
CA MET A 425 15.97 -16.67 -49.52
C MET A 425 15.20 -15.38 -49.26
N PRO A 426 15.81 -14.36 -48.62
CA PRO A 426 15.16 -13.06 -48.43
C PRO A 426 14.69 -12.48 -49.77
N GLY A 427 13.49 -11.90 -49.79
CA GLY A 427 12.86 -11.33 -50.99
C GLY A 427 12.20 -12.34 -51.95
N TYR A 428 12.32 -13.65 -51.66
CA TYR A 428 11.60 -14.71 -52.37
C TYR A 428 10.44 -15.24 -51.50
N TYR A 429 9.52 -15.96 -52.14
CA TYR A 429 8.43 -16.67 -51.49
C TYR A 429 8.58 -18.18 -51.70
N LEU A 430 8.20 -18.97 -50.71
CA LEU A 430 8.19 -20.43 -50.80
C LEU A 430 6.80 -20.89 -51.25
N ALA A 431 6.73 -21.53 -52.41
CA ALA A 431 5.52 -22.11 -52.96
C ALA A 431 5.51 -23.63 -52.76
N MET A 432 4.44 -24.14 -52.15
CA MET A 432 4.23 -25.57 -51.87
C MET A 432 2.96 -26.04 -52.57
N ASN A 433 2.98 -27.25 -53.14
CA ASN A 433 1.82 -27.86 -53.77
C ASN A 433 1.13 -28.84 -52.82
N PRO A 434 -0.05 -28.51 -52.25
CA PRO A 434 -0.76 -29.40 -51.32
C PRO A 434 -1.31 -30.67 -51.99
N ALA A 435 -1.55 -30.65 -53.30
CA ALA A 435 -2.14 -31.76 -54.05
C ALA A 435 -1.11 -32.79 -54.55
N GLY A 436 0.19 -32.51 -54.39
CA GLY A 436 1.26 -33.30 -54.98
C GLY A 436 1.35 -33.20 -56.51
N GLY A 437 2.45 -33.69 -57.07
CA GLY A 437 2.70 -33.71 -58.53
C GLY A 437 3.72 -32.65 -59.00
N GLU A 438 4.08 -32.72 -60.29
CA GLU A 438 5.14 -31.89 -60.88
C GLU A 438 4.83 -30.39 -60.87
N ALA A 439 5.88 -29.62 -60.60
CA ALA A 439 5.87 -28.16 -60.55
C ALA A 439 5.43 -27.54 -61.89
N LYS A 440 4.36 -26.73 -61.88
CA LYS A 440 3.87 -25.99 -63.06
C LYS A 440 4.31 -24.53 -63.12
N ILE A 441 5.12 -24.11 -62.16
CA ILE A 441 5.61 -22.73 -62.00
C ILE A 441 7.14 -22.75 -62.07
N LYS A 442 7.73 -21.66 -62.58
CA LYS A 442 9.20 -21.50 -62.53
C LYS A 442 9.60 -21.14 -61.10
N GLY A 443 10.78 -21.58 -60.70
CA GLY A 443 11.29 -21.37 -59.34
C GLY A 443 12.52 -22.22 -59.07
N ILE A 444 13.17 -21.97 -57.94
CA ILE A 444 14.34 -22.73 -57.51
C ILE A 444 13.85 -23.89 -56.62
N PRO A 445 14.05 -25.17 -57.03
CA PRO A 445 13.61 -26.32 -56.24
C PRO A 445 14.27 -26.36 -54.87
N THR A 446 13.49 -26.64 -53.84
CA THR A 446 13.93 -26.77 -52.45
C THR A 446 13.01 -27.72 -51.68
N ARG A 447 13.30 -27.91 -50.38
CA ARG A 447 12.42 -28.62 -49.46
C ARG A 447 12.05 -27.72 -48.30
N GLU A 448 10.78 -27.75 -47.92
CA GLU A 448 10.29 -27.02 -46.76
C GLU A 448 10.87 -27.64 -45.47
N PRO A 449 11.41 -26.83 -44.54
CA PRO A 449 12.19 -27.32 -43.41
C PRO A 449 11.39 -27.95 -42.25
N ALA A 450 10.10 -27.65 -42.07
CA ALA A 450 9.28 -28.17 -40.97
C ALA A 450 8.75 -29.59 -41.23
N PHE A 451 8.28 -29.86 -42.45
CA PHE A 451 7.58 -31.08 -42.86
C PHE A 451 8.29 -31.84 -43.98
N GLY A 452 9.30 -31.25 -44.63
CA GLY A 452 10.09 -31.90 -45.68
C GLY A 452 9.38 -31.99 -47.05
N LEU A 453 8.34 -31.18 -47.25
CA LEU A 453 7.57 -31.11 -48.49
C LEU A 453 8.40 -30.54 -49.64
N GLU A 454 8.12 -30.99 -50.87
CA GLU A 454 8.73 -30.40 -52.06
C GLU A 454 8.18 -28.98 -52.30
N ALA A 455 9.08 -28.02 -52.46
CA ALA A 455 8.74 -26.62 -52.56
C ALA A 455 9.64 -25.88 -53.56
N LEU A 456 9.23 -24.69 -53.97
CA LEU A 456 9.95 -23.85 -54.92
C LEU A 456 10.10 -22.45 -54.35
N TRP A 457 11.31 -21.90 -54.39
CA TRP A 457 11.50 -20.46 -54.19
C TRP A 457 11.11 -19.71 -55.47
N ILE A 458 10.10 -18.86 -55.36
CA ILE A 458 9.56 -18.06 -56.45
C ILE A 458 9.72 -16.56 -56.15
N THR A 459 9.77 -15.76 -57.21
CA THR A 459 9.87 -14.30 -57.06
C THR A 459 8.49 -13.68 -56.78
N ALA A 460 8.47 -12.42 -56.31
CA ALA A 460 7.22 -11.68 -56.07
C ALA A 460 6.31 -11.60 -57.32
N LEU A 461 6.89 -11.60 -58.53
CA LEU A 461 6.16 -11.58 -59.81
C LEU A 461 5.35 -12.86 -60.05
N GLU A 462 5.83 -13.99 -59.56
CA GLU A 462 5.21 -15.30 -59.80
C GLU A 462 4.23 -15.70 -58.69
N LYS A 463 4.18 -14.93 -57.60
CA LYS A 463 3.31 -15.18 -56.44
C LYS A 463 1.85 -15.34 -56.83
N GLU A 464 1.27 -14.37 -57.54
CA GLU A 464 -0.15 -14.37 -57.88
C GLU A 464 -0.51 -15.53 -58.84
N ALA A 465 0.41 -15.87 -59.73
CA ALA A 465 0.25 -17.01 -60.64
C ALA A 465 0.30 -18.35 -59.88
N ALA A 466 1.20 -18.48 -58.90
CA ALA A 466 1.31 -19.67 -58.04
C ALA A 466 0.05 -19.86 -57.17
N GLU A 467 -0.46 -18.79 -56.56
CA GLU A 467 -1.70 -18.83 -55.77
C GLU A 467 -2.91 -19.25 -56.63
N LYS A 468 -3.04 -18.68 -57.85
CA LYS A 468 -4.08 -19.07 -58.83
C LYS A 468 -3.96 -20.53 -59.28
N ALA A 469 -2.74 -21.07 -59.33
CA ALA A 469 -2.47 -22.47 -59.64
C ALA A 469 -2.70 -23.41 -58.45
N GLY A 470 -3.15 -22.90 -57.30
CA GLY A 470 -3.46 -23.70 -56.11
C GLY A 470 -2.27 -23.97 -55.18
N TYR A 471 -1.13 -23.28 -55.37
CA TYR A 471 0.01 -23.40 -54.48
C TYR A 471 -0.22 -22.57 -53.21
N THR A 472 0.22 -23.10 -52.07
CA THR A 472 0.33 -22.33 -50.83
C THR A 472 1.64 -21.55 -50.86
N VAL A 473 1.56 -20.22 -50.86
CA VAL A 473 2.72 -19.34 -50.96
C VAL A 473 2.96 -18.61 -49.64
N VAL A 474 4.17 -18.73 -49.09
CA VAL A 474 4.55 -18.12 -47.80
C VAL A 474 5.85 -17.33 -47.91
N ASP A 475 5.99 -16.26 -47.14
CA ASP A 475 7.22 -15.48 -47.08
C ASP A 475 8.34 -16.19 -46.29
N ALA A 476 9.60 -15.79 -46.49
CA ALA A 476 10.76 -16.42 -45.85
C ALA A 476 10.69 -16.41 -44.31
N THR A 477 10.16 -15.33 -43.74
CA THR A 477 9.97 -15.16 -42.28
C THR A 477 8.91 -16.12 -41.71
N ALA A 478 7.85 -16.41 -42.46
CA ALA A 478 6.82 -17.38 -42.13
C ALA A 478 7.35 -18.82 -42.21
N VAL A 479 8.23 -19.12 -43.16
CA VAL A 479 8.92 -20.42 -43.24
C VAL A 479 9.72 -20.68 -41.96
N LEU A 480 10.53 -19.71 -41.53
CA LEU A 480 11.28 -19.82 -40.26
C LEU A 480 10.33 -19.98 -39.07
N ALA A 481 9.29 -19.16 -38.99
CA ALA A 481 8.32 -19.21 -37.88
C ALA A 481 7.60 -20.57 -37.80
N THR A 482 7.23 -21.15 -38.95
CA THR A 482 6.60 -22.47 -39.04
C THR A 482 7.55 -23.56 -38.57
N HIS A 483 8.79 -23.54 -39.06
CA HIS A 483 9.81 -24.49 -38.63
C HIS A 483 10.12 -24.35 -37.13
N LEU A 484 10.20 -23.13 -36.59
CA LEU A 484 10.40 -22.89 -35.17
C LEU A 484 9.24 -23.44 -34.33
N SER A 485 7.99 -23.24 -34.78
CA SER A 485 6.81 -23.77 -34.11
C SER A 485 6.83 -25.30 -34.02
N GLU A 486 7.07 -25.98 -35.14
CA GLU A 486 7.15 -27.45 -35.15
C GLU A 486 8.38 -27.96 -34.36
N PHE A 487 9.50 -27.24 -34.41
CA PHE A 487 10.68 -27.55 -33.62
C PHE A 487 10.41 -27.47 -32.11
N ILE A 488 9.73 -26.41 -31.65
CA ILE A 488 9.32 -26.25 -30.24
C ILE A 488 8.36 -27.37 -29.84
N LYS A 489 7.37 -27.69 -30.68
CA LYS A 489 6.40 -28.76 -30.41
C LYS A 489 7.08 -30.12 -30.26
N ARG A 490 8.02 -30.44 -31.16
CA ARG A 490 8.79 -31.70 -31.12
C ARG A 490 9.68 -31.81 -29.88
N ASN A 491 10.20 -30.69 -29.39
CA ASN A 491 11.12 -30.64 -28.24
C ASN A 491 10.45 -30.11 -26.95
N ALA A 492 9.12 -30.06 -26.91
CA ALA A 492 8.37 -29.45 -25.79
C ALA A 492 8.70 -30.08 -24.43
N ALA A 493 8.85 -31.41 -24.40
CA ALA A 493 9.22 -32.14 -23.20
C ALA A 493 10.62 -31.78 -22.67
N GLU A 494 11.56 -31.43 -23.53
CA GLU A 494 12.91 -31.01 -23.13
C GLU A 494 12.97 -29.53 -22.72
N LEU A 495 12.14 -28.71 -23.34
CA LEU A 495 11.98 -27.29 -23.00
C LEU A 495 11.28 -27.09 -21.64
N LEU A 496 10.47 -28.06 -21.19
CA LEU A 496 9.82 -28.01 -19.89
C LEU A 496 10.80 -28.41 -18.76
N GLY A 497 11.50 -27.41 -18.21
CA GLY A 497 12.35 -27.54 -17.04
C GLY A 497 11.58 -27.42 -15.72
N ARG A 498 12.32 -27.55 -14.60
CA ARG A 498 11.77 -27.39 -13.25
C ARG A 498 11.24 -25.98 -13.01
N GLN A 499 11.95 -24.97 -13.51
CA GLN A 499 11.60 -23.58 -13.33
C GLN A 499 10.31 -23.25 -14.11
N GLU A 500 10.19 -23.74 -15.35
CA GLU A 500 9.00 -23.57 -16.17
C GLU A 500 7.80 -24.28 -15.53
N THR A 501 8.00 -25.49 -14.98
CA THR A 501 6.94 -26.20 -14.24
C THR A 501 6.50 -25.42 -13.00
N LYS A 502 7.45 -24.84 -12.25
CA LYS A 502 7.13 -24.00 -11.10
C LYS A 502 6.29 -22.78 -11.51
N GLU A 503 6.72 -22.07 -12.56
CA GLU A 503 6.01 -20.89 -13.07
C GLU A 503 4.57 -21.24 -13.54
N LEU A 504 4.38 -22.41 -14.17
CA LEU A 504 3.05 -22.92 -14.53
C LEU A 504 2.20 -23.22 -13.29
N LEU A 505 2.77 -23.83 -12.26
CA LEU A 505 2.06 -24.15 -11.01
C LEU A 505 1.71 -22.90 -10.21
N ASP A 506 2.62 -21.92 -10.14
CA ASP A 506 2.39 -20.63 -9.49
C ASP A 506 1.21 -19.91 -10.17
N ALA A 507 1.12 -19.95 -11.51
CA ALA A 507 -0.03 -19.39 -12.24
C ALA A 507 -1.36 -20.11 -11.94
N VAL A 508 -1.34 -21.43 -11.71
CA VAL A 508 -2.54 -22.16 -11.27
C VAL A 508 -2.89 -21.81 -9.82
N LYS A 509 -1.88 -21.65 -8.95
CA LYS A 509 -2.03 -21.33 -7.53
C LYS A 509 -2.74 -20.00 -7.30
N GLU A 510 -2.56 -19.02 -8.18
CA GLU A 510 -3.28 -17.73 -8.10
C GLU A 510 -4.80 -17.89 -8.09
N LYS A 511 -5.34 -18.91 -8.77
CA LYS A 511 -6.79 -19.15 -8.89
C LYS A 511 -7.28 -20.37 -8.11
N ASN A 512 -6.45 -21.41 -8.02
CA ASN A 512 -6.77 -22.69 -7.37
C ASN A 512 -5.69 -23.05 -6.33
N PRO A 513 -5.51 -22.24 -5.27
CA PRO A 513 -4.44 -22.44 -4.30
C PRO A 513 -4.58 -23.77 -3.54
N ALA A 514 -5.81 -24.17 -3.21
CA ALA A 514 -6.08 -25.40 -2.47
C ALA A 514 -5.51 -26.65 -3.18
N LEU A 515 -5.70 -26.74 -4.51
CA LEU A 515 -5.20 -27.86 -5.31
C LEU A 515 -3.67 -27.94 -5.33
N VAL A 516 -3.00 -26.79 -5.52
CA VAL A 516 -1.53 -26.75 -5.61
C VAL A 516 -0.88 -27.00 -4.26
N GLU A 517 -1.46 -26.47 -3.18
CA GLU A 517 -0.94 -26.64 -1.81
C GLU A 517 -1.18 -28.03 -1.24
N GLU A 518 -2.29 -28.68 -1.60
CA GLU A 518 -2.53 -30.09 -1.27
C GLU A 518 -1.55 -31.02 -2.02
N LEU A 519 -1.33 -30.75 -3.31
CA LEU A 519 -0.49 -31.59 -4.15
C LEU A 519 1.00 -31.43 -3.83
N ILE A 520 1.51 -30.19 -3.71
CA ILE A 520 2.94 -29.89 -3.56
C ILE A 520 3.18 -29.02 -2.31
N PRO A 521 4.08 -29.41 -1.40
CA PRO A 521 4.97 -30.57 -1.43
C PRO A 521 4.38 -31.86 -0.80
N GLY A 522 3.08 -31.87 -0.47
CA GLY A 522 2.46 -32.93 0.34
C GLY A 522 2.41 -34.31 -0.33
N LEU A 523 1.69 -34.41 -1.46
CA LEU A 523 1.46 -35.67 -2.17
C LEU A 523 2.58 -35.99 -3.18
N LEU A 524 3.05 -34.99 -3.92
CA LEU A 524 4.09 -35.10 -4.94
C LEU A 524 5.12 -33.95 -4.83
N SER A 525 6.32 -34.22 -5.31
CA SER A 525 7.36 -33.23 -5.53
C SER A 525 7.17 -32.51 -6.87
N LEU A 526 7.75 -31.30 -6.99
CA LEU A 526 7.81 -30.56 -8.25
C LEU A 526 8.39 -31.39 -9.41
N GLY A 527 9.36 -32.26 -9.11
CA GLY A 527 10.00 -33.13 -10.10
C GLY A 527 9.11 -34.25 -10.61
N GLU A 528 8.25 -34.81 -9.76
CA GLU A 528 7.27 -35.84 -10.17
C GLU A 528 6.20 -35.22 -11.07
N VAL A 529 5.68 -34.05 -10.71
CA VAL A 529 4.72 -33.31 -11.55
C VAL A 529 5.35 -32.93 -12.89
N GLN A 530 6.58 -32.42 -12.89
CA GLN A 530 7.33 -32.15 -14.12
C GLN A 530 7.40 -33.41 -14.99
N LYS A 531 7.67 -34.58 -14.40
CA LYS A 531 7.84 -35.82 -15.16
C LYS A 531 6.55 -36.26 -15.86
N VAL A 532 5.41 -36.13 -15.18
CA VAL A 532 4.09 -36.38 -15.78
C VAL A 532 3.82 -35.44 -16.95
N LEU A 533 4.03 -34.13 -16.77
CA LEU A 533 3.85 -33.15 -17.84
C LEU A 533 4.79 -33.41 -19.03
N GLN A 534 6.05 -33.78 -18.77
CA GLN A 534 7.00 -34.16 -19.82
C GLN A 534 6.56 -35.41 -20.60
N ASN A 535 5.99 -36.41 -19.93
CA ASN A 535 5.50 -37.61 -20.60
C ASN A 535 4.30 -37.29 -21.52
N LEU A 536 3.35 -36.47 -21.06
CA LEU A 536 2.25 -35.99 -21.90
C LEU A 536 2.77 -35.24 -23.14
N LEU A 537 3.73 -34.33 -22.96
CA LEU A 537 4.31 -33.56 -24.06
C LEU A 537 5.13 -34.40 -25.04
N ARG A 538 5.76 -35.50 -24.60
CA ARG A 538 6.46 -36.45 -25.50
C ARG A 538 5.52 -37.08 -26.52
N GLU A 539 4.27 -37.28 -26.12
CA GLU A 539 3.21 -37.82 -26.98
C GLU A 539 2.39 -36.72 -27.66
N ARG A 540 2.86 -35.46 -27.63
CA ARG A 540 2.18 -34.27 -28.16
C ARG A 540 0.79 -34.03 -27.54
N VAL A 541 0.54 -34.54 -26.33
CA VAL A 541 -0.70 -34.25 -25.58
C VAL A 541 -0.58 -32.85 -24.97
N PRO A 542 -1.52 -31.93 -25.25
CA PRO A 542 -1.52 -30.59 -24.65
C PRO A 542 -1.67 -30.62 -23.13
N VAL A 543 -0.88 -29.81 -22.44
CA VAL A 543 -0.97 -29.58 -20.98
C VAL A 543 -1.69 -28.28 -20.64
N ARG A 544 -2.61 -27.83 -21.49
CA ARG A 544 -3.35 -26.57 -21.30
C ARG A 544 -4.32 -26.62 -20.13
N ASP A 545 -4.99 -27.76 -19.95
CA ASP A 545 -5.87 -28.00 -18.81
C ASP A 545 -5.05 -28.48 -17.61
N LEU A 546 -4.22 -27.59 -17.07
CA LEU A 546 -3.39 -27.91 -15.91
C LEU A 546 -4.23 -28.30 -14.70
N VAL A 547 -5.38 -27.66 -14.48
CA VAL A 547 -6.25 -27.97 -13.33
C VAL A 547 -6.73 -29.41 -13.40
N GLY A 548 -7.31 -29.84 -14.54
CA GLY A 548 -7.77 -31.22 -14.70
C GLY A 548 -6.64 -32.25 -14.61
N ILE A 549 -5.43 -31.91 -15.08
CA ILE A 549 -4.25 -32.77 -14.92
C ILE A 549 -3.87 -32.89 -13.44
N LEU A 550 -3.79 -31.77 -12.71
CA LEU A 550 -3.37 -31.73 -11.32
C LEU A 550 -4.37 -32.44 -10.39
N GLU A 551 -5.68 -32.31 -10.64
CA GLU A 551 -6.72 -33.05 -9.91
C GLU A 551 -6.56 -34.56 -10.12
N ALA A 552 -6.44 -35.00 -11.38
CA ALA A 552 -6.32 -36.41 -11.73
C ALA A 552 -5.07 -37.06 -11.11
N ILE A 553 -3.94 -36.34 -11.06
CA ILE A 553 -2.73 -36.85 -10.40
C ILE A 553 -2.80 -36.75 -8.88
N ALA A 554 -3.51 -35.78 -8.30
CA ALA A 554 -3.70 -35.69 -6.85
C ALA A 554 -4.48 -36.91 -6.32
N ASP A 555 -5.59 -37.24 -6.98
CA ASP A 555 -6.39 -38.43 -6.66
C ASP A 555 -5.58 -39.71 -6.81
N ALA A 556 -4.83 -39.83 -7.91
CA ALA A 556 -4.03 -41.00 -8.21
C ALA A 556 -2.78 -41.15 -7.32
N ALA A 557 -2.20 -40.04 -6.83
CA ALA A 557 -1.01 -40.03 -5.99
C ALA A 557 -1.25 -40.67 -4.61
N THR A 558 -2.51 -40.76 -4.17
CA THR A 558 -2.89 -41.53 -2.96
C THR A 558 -2.68 -43.04 -3.12
N ILE A 559 -2.70 -43.54 -4.36
CA ILE A 559 -2.55 -44.96 -4.71
C ILE A 559 -1.10 -45.27 -5.09
N SER A 560 -0.51 -44.47 -5.98
CA SER A 560 0.86 -44.67 -6.46
C SER A 560 1.49 -43.35 -6.91
N ARG A 561 2.78 -43.19 -6.59
CA ARG A 561 3.61 -42.05 -7.03
C ARG A 561 4.40 -42.33 -8.31
N ASP A 562 4.20 -43.50 -8.92
CA ASP A 562 4.91 -43.86 -10.16
C ASP A 562 4.52 -42.90 -11.31
N PRO A 563 5.50 -42.19 -11.94
CA PRO A 563 5.20 -41.22 -12.98
C PRO A 563 4.46 -41.80 -14.19
N PHE A 564 4.66 -43.08 -14.54
CA PHE A 564 3.94 -43.69 -15.65
C PHE A 564 2.46 -43.91 -15.30
N PHE A 565 2.18 -44.47 -14.12
CA PHE A 565 0.81 -44.61 -13.63
C PHE A 565 0.07 -43.27 -13.56
N LEU A 566 0.73 -42.23 -13.01
CA LEU A 566 0.16 -40.88 -12.94
C LEU A 566 -0.09 -40.27 -14.33
N THR A 567 0.79 -40.55 -15.30
CA THR A 567 0.61 -40.10 -16.70
C THR A 567 -0.64 -40.71 -17.31
N GLU A 568 -0.89 -42.02 -17.14
CA GLU A 568 -2.11 -42.66 -17.67
C GLU A 568 -3.39 -42.09 -17.05
N ARG A 569 -3.36 -41.73 -15.76
CA ARG A 569 -4.49 -41.09 -15.09
C ARG A 569 -4.74 -39.68 -15.61
N ALA A 570 -3.69 -38.89 -15.82
CA ALA A 570 -3.80 -37.60 -16.47
C ALA A 570 -4.33 -37.71 -17.92
N ARG A 571 -3.88 -38.71 -18.70
CA ARG A 571 -4.39 -38.97 -20.06
C ARG A 571 -5.88 -39.29 -20.07
N ALA A 572 -6.34 -40.13 -19.13
CA ALA A 572 -7.75 -40.47 -19.00
C ALA A 572 -8.62 -39.23 -18.70
N ALA A 573 -8.15 -38.33 -17.83
CA ALA A 573 -8.83 -37.06 -17.56
C ALA A 573 -8.87 -36.14 -18.81
N LEU A 574 -7.82 -36.18 -19.63
CA LEU A 574 -7.71 -35.43 -20.87
C LEU A 574 -8.36 -36.11 -22.09
N ALA A 575 -9.16 -37.17 -21.93
CA ALA A 575 -9.71 -37.96 -23.05
C ALA A 575 -10.43 -37.10 -24.11
N ARG A 576 -11.18 -36.08 -23.67
CA ARG A 576 -11.85 -35.13 -24.58
C ARG A 576 -10.87 -34.31 -25.40
N THR A 577 -9.83 -33.78 -24.77
CA THR A 577 -8.78 -32.97 -25.41
C THR A 577 -7.93 -33.80 -26.36
N ILE A 578 -7.72 -35.08 -26.07
CA ILE A 578 -6.93 -35.98 -26.94
C ILE A 578 -7.74 -36.40 -28.18
N THR A 579 -9.07 -36.50 -28.06
CA THR A 579 -9.94 -36.97 -29.16
C THR A 579 -10.29 -35.85 -30.14
N GLN A 580 -10.31 -34.60 -29.67
CA GLN A 580 -10.57 -33.40 -30.47
C GLN A 580 -9.35 -33.07 -31.34
#